data_AF-A0A1F5CST5-F1
#
_entry.id   AF-A0A1F5CST5-F1
#
_cell.length_a   1.000
_cell.length_b   1.000
_cell.length_c   1.000
_cell.angle_alpha   90.00
_cell.angle_beta   90.00
_cell.angle_gamma   90.00
#
_symmetry.space_group_name_H-M   'P 1'
#
loop_
_entity.id
_entity.type
_entity.pdbx_description
1 polymer ?
#
loop_
_entity_poly.entity_id
_entity_poly.type
_entity_poly.pdbx_seq_one_letter_code
_entity_poly.pdbx_strand_id
1 'polypeptide(L)'
;MRLTGSRITSLGRLLNRSLNENQVLILSTVENRIDRITRILMELSESRGVPYSTLKFNAKVLKELELLDYGTAADPVDVRLTDSGRLVLTILREGAGVEGAAWEAVAVEAHSDV
;
A
#
# COMPACT_ATOMS: atom_id res chain seq x y z
N MET A 1 -23.69 4.04 5.28
CA MET A 1 -23.13 5.37 5.66
C MET A 1 -22.72 6.08 4.37
N ARG A 2 -23.41 7.15 3.95
CA ARG A 2 -23.04 7.91 2.74
C ARG A 2 -22.03 8.98 3.14
N LEU A 3 -20.75 8.74 2.89
CA LEU A 3 -19.71 9.75 3.05
C LEU A 3 -19.83 10.74 1.87
N THR A 4 -20.15 11.99 2.15
CA THR A 4 -20.23 13.08 1.15
C THR A 4 -18.82 13.48 0.69
N GLY A 5 -18.63 13.82 -0.59
CA GLY A 5 -17.30 14.07 -1.20
C GLY A 5 -16.33 14.93 -0.37
N SER A 6 -16.77 16.06 0.17
CA SER A 6 -15.93 16.96 1.00
C SER A 6 -15.36 16.33 2.29
N ARG A 7 -16.11 15.39 2.91
CA ARG A 7 -15.66 14.69 4.12
C ARG A 7 -14.63 13.61 3.81
N ILE A 8 -14.79 12.91 2.69
CA ILE A 8 -13.81 11.91 2.21
C ILE A 8 -12.48 12.61 1.88
N THR A 9 -12.54 13.78 1.25
CA THR A 9 -11.32 14.54 0.93
C THR A 9 -10.52 14.94 2.16
N SER A 10 -11.20 15.35 3.24
CA SER A 10 -10.52 15.75 4.48
C SER A 10 -9.89 14.56 5.21
N LEU A 11 -10.55 13.40 5.19
CA LEU A 11 -10.00 12.17 5.77
C LEU A 11 -8.82 11.63 4.95
N GLY A 12 -8.90 11.66 3.61
CA GLY A 12 -7.77 11.27 2.76
C GLY A 12 -6.54 12.15 2.98
N ARG A 13 -6.71 13.47 3.14
CA ARG A 13 -5.59 14.37 3.50
C ARG A 13 -5.00 14.07 4.88
N LEU A 14 -5.83 13.71 5.86
CA LEU A 14 -5.35 13.29 7.18
C LEU A 14 -4.52 12.00 7.07
N LEU A 15 -5.08 10.98 6.42
CA LEU A 15 -4.41 9.69 6.23
C LEU A 15 -3.11 9.83 5.45
N ASN A 16 -3.07 10.68 4.43
CA ASN A 16 -1.85 10.93 3.65
C ASN A 16 -0.75 11.62 4.47
N ARG A 17 -1.09 12.33 5.55
CA ARG A 17 -0.11 12.89 6.50
C ARG A 17 0.30 11.90 7.59
N SER A 18 -0.57 10.95 7.92
CA SER A 18 -0.34 9.94 8.95
C SER A 18 0.41 8.71 8.43
N LEU A 19 0.20 8.35 7.16
CA LEU A 19 0.93 7.27 6.50
C LEU A 19 2.17 7.82 5.79
N ASN A 20 3.30 7.17 6.01
CA ASN A 20 4.53 7.48 5.28
C ASN A 20 4.40 7.03 3.81
N GLU A 21 5.05 7.73 2.88
CA GLU A 21 5.11 7.38 1.45
C GLU A 21 5.45 5.90 1.20
N ASN A 22 6.36 5.32 2.00
CA ASN A 22 6.71 3.90 1.91
C ASN A 22 5.54 2.97 2.27
N GLN A 23 4.69 3.37 3.23
CA GLN A 23 3.51 2.59 3.61
C GLN A 23 2.46 2.62 2.50
N VAL A 24 2.22 3.79 1.90
CA VAL A 24 1.32 3.94 0.76
C VAL A 24 1.84 3.13 -0.43
N LEU A 25 3.14 3.20 -0.73
CA LEU A 25 3.78 2.42 -1.79
C LEU A 25 3.57 0.92 -1.60
N ILE A 26 3.80 0.40 -0.38
CA ILE A 26 3.59 -1.02 -0.07
C ILE A 26 2.12 -1.40 -0.26
N LEU A 27 1.18 -0.65 0.32
CA LEU A 27 -0.26 -0.91 0.19
C LEU A 27 -0.71 -0.97 -1.28
N SER A 28 -0.26 0.02 -2.07
CA SER A 28 -0.60 0.13 -3.50
C SER A 28 -0.03 -1.02 -4.32
N THR A 29 1.19 -1.46 -4.02
CA THR A 29 1.85 -2.57 -4.72
C THR A 29 1.17 -3.91 -4.41
N VAL A 30 0.76 -4.13 -3.15
CA VAL A 30 0.10 -5.37 -2.74
C VAL A 30 -1.30 -5.50 -3.35
N GLU A 31 -2.01 -4.40 -3.59
CA GLU A 31 -3.39 -4.44 -4.10
C GLU A 31 -3.54 -5.30 -5.37
N ASN A 32 -2.55 -5.24 -6.27
CA ASN A 32 -2.60 -5.87 -7.58
C ASN A 32 -1.58 -7.01 -7.73
N ARG A 33 -1.03 -7.52 -6.61
CA ARG A 33 0.06 -8.51 -6.64
C ARG A 33 -0.14 -9.63 -5.63
N ILE A 34 -0.03 -10.87 -6.13
CA ILE A 34 -0.04 -12.09 -5.30
C ILE A 34 1.40 -12.59 -5.19
N ASP A 35 2.03 -12.34 -4.04
CA ASP A 35 3.42 -12.77 -3.77
C ASP A 35 3.72 -12.77 -2.26
N ARG A 36 4.92 -13.22 -1.88
CA ARG A 36 5.45 -13.08 -0.52
C ARG A 36 5.82 -11.63 -0.22
N ILE A 37 5.50 -11.15 0.98
CA ILE A 37 5.88 -9.81 1.42
C ILE A 37 7.39 -9.56 1.27
N THR A 38 8.23 -10.54 1.59
CA THR A 38 9.70 -10.39 1.49
C THR A 38 10.16 -10.14 0.07
N ARG A 39 9.51 -10.76 -0.93
CA ARG A 39 9.84 -10.58 -2.34
C ARG A 39 9.44 -9.19 -2.83
N ILE A 40 8.21 -8.76 -2.52
CA ILE A 40 7.74 -7.41 -2.83
C ILE A 40 8.66 -6.35 -2.23
N LEU A 41 9.01 -6.48 -0.95
CA LEU A 41 9.87 -5.49 -0.27
C LEU A 41 11.30 -5.48 -0.82
N MET A 42 11.83 -6.62 -1.28
CA MET A 42 13.17 -6.69 -1.87
C MET A 42 13.19 -5.96 -3.22
N GLU A 43 12.21 -6.22 -4.08
CA GLU A 43 12.08 -5.55 -5.37
C GLU A 43 11.79 -4.04 -5.23
N LEU A 44 10.97 -3.65 -4.25
CA LEU A 44 10.77 -2.23 -3.93
C LEU A 44 12.05 -1.58 -3.41
N SER A 45 12.87 -2.30 -2.66
CA SER A 45 14.16 -1.80 -2.17
C SER A 45 15.11 -1.50 -3.33
N GLU A 46 15.20 -2.43 -4.28
CA GLU A 46 16.05 -2.31 -5.47
C GLU A 46 15.55 -1.22 -6.42
N SER A 47 14.26 -1.22 -6.75
CA SER A 47 13.68 -0.29 -7.73
C SER A 47 13.54 1.14 -7.23
N ARG A 48 13.37 1.37 -5.93
CA ARG A 48 13.16 2.71 -5.35
C ARG A 48 14.34 3.22 -4.52
N GLY A 49 15.39 2.42 -4.33
CA GLY A 49 16.55 2.79 -3.52
C GLY A 49 16.24 2.97 -2.03
N VAL A 50 15.10 2.47 -1.56
CA VAL A 50 14.71 2.52 -0.14
C VAL A 50 15.33 1.34 0.59
N PRO A 51 15.96 1.51 1.77
CA PRO A 51 16.53 0.39 2.51
C PRO A 51 15.50 -0.71 2.82
N TYR A 52 15.85 -1.97 2.55
CA TYR A 52 14.97 -3.12 2.82
C TYR A 52 14.51 -3.20 4.28
N SER A 53 15.36 -2.83 5.25
CA SER A 53 15.01 -2.76 6.67
C SER A 53 13.91 -1.72 6.97
N THR A 54 13.97 -0.56 6.30
CA THR A 54 12.93 0.47 6.37
C THR A 54 11.61 -0.07 5.82
N LEU A 55 11.63 -0.75 4.67
CA LEU A 55 10.45 -1.36 4.08
C LEU A 55 9.87 -2.47 4.97
N LYS A 56 10.71 -3.31 5.59
CA LYS A 56 10.28 -4.32 6.57
C LYS A 56 9.61 -3.71 7.80
N PHE A 57 10.17 -2.62 8.33
CA PHE A 57 9.54 -1.91 9.45
C PHE A 57 8.17 -1.36 9.05
N ASN A 58 8.07 -0.73 7.89
CA ASN A 58 6.80 -0.20 7.39
C ASN A 58 5.75 -1.30 7.16
N ALA A 59 6.13 -2.43 6.56
CA ALA A 59 5.24 -3.58 6.41
C ALA A 59 4.78 -4.15 7.76
N LYS A 60 5.68 -4.21 8.76
CA LYS A 60 5.34 -4.63 10.12
C LYS A 60 4.30 -3.70 10.75
N VAL A 61 4.51 -2.38 10.67
CA VAL A 61 3.55 -1.39 11.17
C VAL A 61 2.19 -1.54 10.45
N LEU A 62 2.19 -1.72 9.13
CA LEU A 62 0.95 -1.95 8.37
C LEU A 62 0.21 -3.23 8.77
N LYS A 63 0.93 -4.29 9.13
CA LYS A 63 0.34 -5.52 9.69
C LYS A 63 -0.21 -5.31 11.09
N GLU A 64 0.51 -4.59 11.95
CA GLU A 64 0.07 -4.23 13.30
C GLU A 64 -1.18 -3.35 13.30
N LEU A 65 -1.34 -2.51 12.26
CA LEU A 65 -2.54 -1.71 12.02
C LEU A 65 -3.65 -2.48 11.28
N GLU A 66 -3.47 -3.77 11.05
CA GLU A 66 -4.40 -4.65 10.33
C GLU A 66 -4.76 -4.12 8.92
N LEU A 67 -3.83 -3.42 8.25
CA LEU A 67 -4.00 -2.99 6.86
C LEU A 67 -3.47 -4.02 5.87
N LEU A 68 -2.50 -4.82 6.31
CA LEU A 68 -1.95 -5.96 5.61
C LEU A 68 -2.07 -7.23 6.45
N ASP A 69 -2.16 -8.34 5.75
CA ASP A 69 -1.96 -9.66 6.33
C ASP A 69 -0.96 -10.45 5.48
N TYR A 70 -0.07 -11.19 6.14
CA TYR A 70 0.97 -12.00 5.51
C TYR A 70 1.57 -12.98 6.51
N GLY A 71 2.21 -14.05 6.02
CA GLY A 71 2.70 -15.12 6.88
C GLY A 71 3.97 -14.79 7.66
N THR A 72 4.49 -15.80 8.35
CA THR A 72 5.82 -15.75 8.95
C THR A 72 6.80 -16.60 8.14
N ALA A 73 8.08 -16.61 8.52
CA ALA A 73 9.02 -17.54 7.91
C ALA A 73 8.68 -19.01 8.19
N ALA A 74 8.04 -19.31 9.32
CA ALA A 74 7.64 -20.66 9.70
C ALA A 74 6.30 -21.09 9.10
N ASP A 75 5.42 -20.13 8.80
CA ASP A 75 4.13 -20.35 8.15
C ASP A 75 3.93 -19.31 7.04
N PRO A 76 4.49 -19.55 5.85
CA PRO A 76 4.54 -18.55 4.81
C PRO A 76 3.23 -18.53 4.02
N VAL A 77 2.52 -17.39 4.10
CA VAL A 77 1.36 -17.05 3.26
C VAL A 77 1.62 -15.77 2.47
N ASP A 78 0.98 -15.68 1.30
CA ASP A 78 1.12 -14.53 0.42
C ASP A 78 0.53 -13.28 1.10
N VAL A 79 1.11 -12.12 0.80
CA VAL A 79 0.61 -10.88 1.36
C VAL A 79 -0.68 -10.48 0.68
N ARG A 80 -1.61 -9.95 1.48
CA ARG A 80 -2.89 -9.41 1.01
C ARG A 80 -3.26 -8.15 1.77
N LEU A 81 -4.04 -7.29 1.13
CA LEU A 81 -4.78 -6.25 1.83
C LEU A 81 -5.91 -6.88 2.66
N THR A 82 -6.10 -6.38 3.86
CA THR A 82 -7.33 -6.63 4.62
C THR A 82 -8.47 -5.75 4.09
N ASP A 83 -9.68 -5.91 4.61
CA ASP A 83 -10.79 -5.01 4.30
C ASP A 83 -10.48 -3.56 4.72
N SER A 84 -9.85 -3.39 5.88
CA SER A 84 -9.37 -2.09 6.37
C SER A 84 -8.32 -1.48 5.44
N GLY A 85 -7.36 -2.29 4.95
CA GLY A 85 -6.35 -1.86 3.99
C GLY A 85 -6.94 -1.36 2.68
N ARG A 86 -7.92 -2.10 2.11
CA ARG A 86 -8.66 -1.68 0.91
C ARG A 86 -9.43 -0.38 1.11
N LEU A 87 -10.09 -0.24 2.26
CA LEU A 87 -10.84 0.98 2.60
C LEU A 87 -9.89 2.19 2.70
N VAL A 88 -8.76 2.05 3.37
CA VAL A 88 -7.75 3.11 3.49
C VAL A 88 -7.24 3.55 2.12
N LEU A 89 -6.88 2.61 1.24
CA LEU A 89 -6.45 2.94 -0.13
C LEU A 89 -7.54 3.68 -0.91
N THR A 90 -8.79 3.25 -0.79
CA THR A 90 -9.93 3.94 -1.43
C THR A 90 -10.05 5.37 -0.93
N ILE A 91 -9.96 5.60 0.38
CA ILE A 91 -10.05 6.96 0.95
C ILE A 91 -8.86 7.83 0.53
N LEU A 92 -7.65 7.26 0.45
CA LEU A 92 -6.45 7.96 -0.03
C LEU A 92 -6.63 8.44 -1.48
N ARG A 93 -7.17 7.59 -2.36
CA ARG A 93 -7.47 7.93 -3.77
C ARG A 93 -8.45 9.08 -3.89
N GLU A 94 -9.59 8.94 -3.22
CA GLU A 94 -10.65 9.94 -3.24
C GLU A 94 -10.22 11.27 -2.61
N GLY A 95 -9.28 11.24 -1.66
CA GLY A 95 -8.74 12.44 -1.02
C GLY A 95 -7.53 13.08 -1.71
N ALA A 96 -6.81 12.33 -2.56
CA ALA A 96 -5.76 12.87 -3.43
C ALA A 96 -6.35 13.68 -4.59
N GLY A 97 -7.60 13.41 -4.98
CA GLY A 97 -8.34 14.20 -5.97
C GLY A 97 -7.75 14.07 -7.37
N VAL A 98 -7.99 12.95 -8.06
CA VAL A 98 -7.87 12.72 -9.53
C VAL A 98 -6.57 13.15 -10.25
N GLU A 99 -5.59 13.78 -9.62
CA GLU A 99 -4.31 14.12 -10.23
C GLU A 99 -3.14 13.59 -9.40
N GLY A 100 -2.45 12.61 -9.97
CA GLY A 100 -1.02 12.43 -9.73
C GLY A 100 -0.66 11.76 -8.41
N ALA A 101 -1.29 10.65 -8.07
CA ALA A 101 -0.68 9.73 -7.13
C ALA A 101 0.57 9.11 -7.79
N ALA A 102 1.78 9.49 -7.35
CA ALA A 102 3.05 8.94 -7.84
C ALA A 102 3.15 7.40 -7.73
N TRP A 103 2.24 6.77 -6.98
CA TRP A 103 2.11 5.32 -6.83
C TRP A 103 1.22 4.67 -7.91
N GLU A 104 0.45 5.42 -8.72
CA GLU A 104 -0.36 4.89 -9.82
C GLU A 104 0.50 4.42 -11.01
N ALA A 105 1.68 5.02 -11.23
CA ALA A 105 2.59 4.63 -12.30
C ALA A 105 3.07 3.16 -12.19
N VAL A 106 3.04 2.56 -11.00
CA VAL A 106 3.47 1.18 -10.75
C VAL A 106 2.44 0.16 -11.25
N ALA A 107 1.16 0.52 -11.32
CA ALA A 107 0.11 -0.38 -11.80
C ALA A 107 0.13 -0.56 -13.33
N VAL A 108 0.71 0.40 -14.06
CA VAL A 108 0.70 0.41 -15.53
C VAL A 108 1.78 -0.50 -16.11
N GLU A 109 2.96 -0.59 -15.49
CA GLU A 109 4.06 -1.41 -16.03
C GLU A 109 3.79 -2.92 -15.94
N ALA A 110 3.00 -3.38 -14.96
CA ALA A 110 2.66 -4.80 -14.78
C ALA A 110 1.69 -5.39 -15.82
N HIS A 111 1.11 -4.57 -16.71
CA HIS A 111 0.16 -5.01 -17.74
C HIS A 111 0.81 -5.17 -19.14
N SER A 112 2.12 -4.98 -19.26
CA SER A 112 2.81 -4.90 -20.56
C SER A 112 3.35 -6.25 -21.07
N ASP A 113 3.40 -7.28 -20.22
CA ASP A 113 3.97 -8.58 -20.57
C ASP A 113 2.85 -9.63 -20.74
N VAL A 114 2.14 -9.55 -21.87
CA VAL A 114 1.35 -10.65 -22.47
C VAL A 114 1.79 -10.83 -23.91
#